data_AF-A0A151R301-F1
#
_entry.id   AF-A0A151R301-F1
#
_cell.length_a   1.000
_cell.length_b   1.000
_cell.length_c   1.000
_cell.angle_alpha   90.00
_cell.angle_beta   90.00
_cell.angle_gamma   90.00
#
_symmetry.space_group_name_H-M   'P 1'
#
loop_
_entity.id
_entity.type
_entity.pdbx_description
1 polymer ?
#
loop_
_entity_poly.entity_id
_entity_poly.type
_entity_poly.pdbx_seq_one_letter_code
_entity_poly.pdbx_strand_id
1 'polypeptide(L)'
;KCVFCEEEEESMSHVFFNCSRIYPIWLTCYRWVRVYMVLHQDPKQNFIQHGKLRLQGLDVGAWMTIWCSILWNVWRARNNIIFNGSSFDYDSVMQNVIFFCWWWLYKVNKGTKFNLSQWVSNIQTCIRIQ
;
A
#
# COMPACT_ATOMS: atom_id res chain seq x y z
N LYS A 1 10.79 -8.16 -18.81
CA LYS A 1 9.87 -8.96 -17.96
C LYS A 1 9.82 -8.33 -16.58
N CYS A 2 8.69 -8.40 -15.89
CA CYS A 2 8.53 -7.85 -14.54
C CYS A 2 9.53 -8.49 -13.57
N VAL A 3 10.25 -7.68 -12.80
CA VAL A 3 11.25 -8.16 -11.83
C VAL A 3 10.67 -8.89 -10.61
N PHE A 4 9.35 -8.88 -10.45
CA PHE A 4 8.68 -9.55 -9.32
C PHE A 4 8.16 -10.93 -9.68
N CYS A 5 7.34 -11.04 -10.73
CA CYS A 5 6.72 -12.31 -11.13
C CYS A 5 7.43 -13.02 -12.27
N GLU A 6 8.29 -12.34 -13.04
CA GLU A 6 9.03 -12.90 -14.19
C GLU A 6 8.15 -13.47 -15.34
N GLU A 7 6.83 -13.32 -15.24
CA GLU A 7 5.84 -13.89 -16.17
C GLU A 7 5.41 -12.89 -17.25
N GLU A 8 5.14 -11.64 -16.88
CA GLU A 8 4.58 -10.62 -17.77
C GLU A 8 5.60 -9.53 -18.15
N GLU A 9 5.27 -8.74 -19.17
CA GLU A 9 6.03 -7.53 -19.51
C GLU A 9 5.91 -6.49 -18.40
N GLU A 10 7.02 -5.78 -18.14
CA GLU A 10 7.02 -4.80 -17.08
C GLU A 10 6.37 -3.50 -17.55
N SER A 11 5.32 -3.08 -16.84
CA SER A 11 4.69 -1.77 -17.00
C SER A 11 4.30 -1.21 -15.63
N MET A 12 4.06 0.10 -15.52
CA MET A 12 3.60 0.69 -14.25
C MET A 12 2.30 0.05 -13.77
N SER A 13 1.34 -0.15 -14.68
CA SER A 13 0.07 -0.80 -14.37
C SER A 13 0.27 -2.22 -13.83
N HIS A 14 1.16 -2.99 -14.47
CA HIS A 14 1.47 -4.34 -14.02
C HIS A 14 2.19 -4.33 -12.66
N VAL A 15 3.32 -3.63 -12.56
CA VAL A 15 4.18 -3.58 -11.36
C VAL A 15 3.39 -3.14 -10.13
N PHE A 16 2.54 -2.11 -10.26
CA PHE A 16 1.84 -1.57 -9.11
C PHE A 16 0.51 -2.25 -8.81
N PHE A 17 -0.23 -2.76 -9.81
CA PHE A 17 -1.63 -3.15 -9.59
C PHE A 17 -1.98 -4.58 -10.02
N ASN A 18 -1.31 -5.15 -11.03
CA ASN A 18 -1.69 -6.47 -11.57
C ASN A 18 -0.72 -7.59 -11.23
N CYS A 19 0.53 -7.27 -10.89
CA CYS A 19 1.56 -8.27 -10.64
C CYS A 19 1.09 -9.26 -9.56
N SER A 20 1.14 -10.55 -9.88
CA SER A 20 0.70 -11.65 -9.01
C SER A 20 1.42 -11.65 -7.64
N ARG A 21 2.61 -11.07 -7.56
CA ARG A 21 3.40 -10.93 -6.33
C ARG A 21 3.08 -9.67 -5.53
N ILE A 22 2.57 -8.63 -6.17
CA ILE A 22 2.23 -7.33 -5.53
C ILE A 22 0.75 -7.26 -5.14
N TYR A 23 -0.14 -7.84 -5.94
CA TYR A 23 -1.58 -7.84 -5.68
C TYR A 23 -1.97 -8.35 -4.27
N PRO A 24 -1.31 -9.38 -3.68
CA PRO A 24 -1.58 -9.79 -2.29
C PRO A 24 -1.32 -8.71 -1.22
N ILE A 25 -0.41 -7.76 -1.48
CA ILE A 25 -0.15 -6.61 -0.59
C ILE A 25 -1.38 -5.70 -0.59
N TRP A 26 -1.91 -5.39 -1.78
CA TRP A 26 -3.14 -4.60 -1.92
C TRP A 26 -4.33 -5.26 -1.22
N LEU A 27 -4.55 -6.55 -1.44
CA LEU A 27 -5.62 -7.29 -0.77
C LEU A 27 -5.54 -7.21 0.75
N THR A 28 -4.32 -7.29 1.30
CA THR A 28 -4.08 -7.18 2.73
C THR A 28 -4.45 -5.78 3.24
N CYS A 29 -4.02 -4.73 2.54
CA CYS A 29 -4.34 -3.35 2.90
C CYS A 29 -5.83 -3.02 2.74
N TYR A 30 -6.50 -3.51 1.69
CA TYR A 30 -7.94 -3.32 1.48
C TYR A 30 -8.76 -3.94 2.62
N ARG A 31 -8.33 -5.08 3.17
CA ARG A 31 -8.98 -5.70 4.35
C ARG A 31 -8.92 -4.81 5.58
N TRP A 32 -7.89 -3.96 5.73
CA TRP A 32 -7.81 -3.03 6.86
C TRP A 32 -8.95 -2.01 6.86
N VAL A 33 -9.36 -1.56 5.67
CA VAL A 33 -10.38 -0.53 5.46
C VAL A 33 -11.70 -1.07 4.94
N ARG A 34 -11.84 -2.41 4.82
CA ARG A 34 -13.03 -3.11 4.30
C ARG A 34 -13.44 -2.63 2.89
N VAL A 35 -12.46 -2.38 2.03
CA VAL A 35 -12.68 -2.12 0.60
C VAL A 35 -12.78 -3.47 -0.13
N TYR A 36 -13.86 -3.68 -0.87
CA TYR A 36 -14.12 -4.92 -1.63
C TYR A 36 -14.34 -4.70 -3.13
N MET A 37 -13.96 -3.52 -3.64
CA MET A 37 -14.28 -3.13 -5.00
C MET A 37 -13.26 -3.64 -6.03
N VAL A 38 -13.67 -3.70 -7.30
CA VAL A 38 -12.76 -3.85 -8.44
C VAL A 38 -12.13 -2.50 -8.75
N LEU A 39 -10.82 -2.48 -8.94
CA LEU A 39 -10.09 -1.24 -9.18
C LEU A 39 -9.53 -1.17 -10.58
N HIS A 40 -9.45 0.07 -11.08
CA HIS A 40 -8.77 0.35 -12.32
C HIS A 40 -7.28 0.01 -12.23
N GLN A 41 -6.77 -0.57 -13.30
CA GLN A 41 -5.36 -0.94 -13.44
C GLN A 41 -4.50 0.23 -13.96
N ASP A 42 -5.14 1.23 -14.57
CA ASP A 42 -4.48 2.48 -14.95
C ASP A 42 -4.14 3.30 -13.69
N PRO A 43 -2.88 3.72 -13.48
CA PRO A 43 -2.47 4.43 -12.27
C PRO A 43 -3.26 5.72 -11.99
N LYS A 44 -3.61 6.49 -13.03
CA LYS A 44 -4.32 7.77 -12.87
C LYS A 44 -5.77 7.53 -12.46
N GLN A 45 -6.47 6.63 -13.14
CA GLN A 45 -7.84 6.27 -12.78
C GLN A 45 -7.89 5.59 -11.41
N ASN A 46 -6.90 4.75 -11.10
CA ASN A 46 -6.78 4.11 -9.79
C ASN A 46 -6.68 5.17 -8.67
N PHE A 47 -5.82 6.17 -8.83
CA PHE A 47 -5.67 7.28 -7.89
C PHE A 47 -6.98 8.06 -7.70
N ILE A 48 -7.64 8.42 -8.81
CA ILE A 48 -8.92 9.16 -8.79
C ILE A 48 -10.00 8.35 -8.07
N GLN A 49 -10.08 7.05 -8.34
CA GLN A 49 -11.05 6.14 -7.73
C GLN A 49 -10.83 6.05 -6.22
N HIS A 50 -9.58 5.92 -5.77
CA HIS A 50 -9.24 5.88 -4.35
C HIS A 50 -9.56 7.19 -3.61
N GLY A 51 -9.23 8.35 -4.19
CA GLY A 51 -9.54 9.66 -3.58
C GLY A 51 -11.04 9.96 -3.51
N LYS A 52 -11.83 9.30 -4.36
CA LYS A 52 -13.30 9.40 -4.38
C LYS A 52 -13.99 8.37 -3.49
N LEU A 53 -13.27 7.47 -2.82
CA LEU A 53 -13.89 6.52 -1.91
C LEU A 53 -14.64 7.26 -0.80
N ARG A 54 -15.89 6.84 -0.58
CA ARG A 54 -16.76 7.33 0.49
C ARG A 54 -17.31 6.10 1.22
N LEU A 55 -16.52 5.59 2.15
CA LEU A 55 -16.94 4.53 3.06
C LEU A 55 -17.21 5.13 4.43
N GLN A 56 -18.28 4.69 5.09
CA GLN A 56 -18.65 5.19 6.40
C GLN A 56 -17.51 4.98 7.40
N GLY A 57 -17.05 6.07 8.04
CA GLY A 57 -15.96 6.04 9.03
C GLY A 57 -14.55 5.90 8.44
N LEU A 58 -14.39 5.93 7.12
CA LEU A 58 -13.07 5.95 6.48
C LEU A 58 -12.53 7.38 6.41
N ASP A 59 -11.35 7.61 6.97
CA ASP A 59 -10.58 8.80 6.70
C ASP A 59 -9.89 8.65 5.33
N VAL A 60 -10.37 9.41 4.35
CA VAL A 60 -9.82 9.38 2.98
C VAL A 60 -8.36 9.83 2.95
N GLY A 61 -7.96 10.78 3.79
CA GLY A 61 -6.57 11.21 3.89
C GLY A 61 -5.68 10.11 4.45
N ALA A 62 -6.14 9.41 5.49
CA ALA A 62 -5.42 8.27 6.03
C ALA A 62 -5.31 7.13 5.01
N TRP A 63 -6.39 6.87 4.27
CA TRP A 63 -6.41 5.88 3.21
C TRP A 63 -5.47 6.22 2.05
N MET A 64 -5.45 7.47 1.60
CA MET A 64 -4.50 7.92 0.57
C MET A 64 -3.05 7.82 1.05
N THR A 65 -2.79 7.99 2.35
CA THR A 65 -1.46 7.77 2.94
C THR A 65 -1.03 6.30 2.83
N ILE A 66 -1.96 5.36 3.07
CA ILE A 66 -1.71 3.92 2.89
C ILE A 66 -1.43 3.61 1.43
N TRP A 67 -2.25 4.14 0.52
CA TRP A 67 -2.08 3.99 -0.92
C TRP A 67 -0.68 4.44 -1.38
N CYS A 68 -0.24 5.64 -0.96
CA CYS A 68 1.09 6.15 -1.27
C CYS A 68 2.19 5.27 -0.65
N SER A 69 1.97 4.74 0.56
CA SER A 69 2.95 3.87 1.24
C SER A 69 3.16 2.55 0.51
N ILE A 70 2.09 1.99 -0.08
CA ILE A 70 2.18 0.79 -0.93
C ILE A 70 3.01 1.10 -2.17
N LEU A 71 2.63 2.13 -2.95
CA LEU A 71 3.36 2.48 -4.18
C LEU A 71 4.83 2.77 -3.93
N TRP A 72 5.14 3.51 -2.87
CA TRP A 72 6.51 3.85 -2.51
C TRP A 72 7.35 2.60 -2.23
N ASN A 73 6.83 1.67 -1.44
CA ASN A 73 7.60 0.46 -1.07
C ASN A 73 7.68 -0.56 -2.20
N VAL A 74 6.65 -0.66 -3.05
CA VAL A 74 6.73 -1.45 -4.29
C VAL A 74 7.81 -0.87 -5.23
N TRP A 75 7.82 0.46 -5.43
CA TRP A 75 8.84 1.12 -6.25
C TRP A 75 10.25 0.92 -5.68
N ARG A 76 10.43 1.05 -4.36
CA ARG A 76 11.72 0.78 -3.70
C ARG A 76 12.16 -0.67 -3.85
N ALA A 77 11.25 -1.63 -3.69
CA ALA A 77 11.54 -3.05 -3.87
C ALA A 77 12.00 -3.34 -5.30
N ARG A 78 11.28 -2.82 -6.31
CA ARG A 78 11.66 -2.92 -7.72
C ARG A 78 13.08 -2.40 -7.96
N ASN A 79 13.37 -1.20 -7.47
CA ASN A 79 14.68 -0.58 -7.66
C ASN A 79 15.80 -1.35 -6.95
N ASN A 80 15.56 -1.88 -5.76
CA ASN A 80 16.56 -2.71 -5.09
C ASN A 80 16.87 -3.99 -5.88
N ILE A 81 15.88 -4.63 -6.50
CA ILE A 81 16.11 -5.80 -7.37
C ILE A 81 16.96 -5.41 -8.58
N ILE A 82 16.64 -4.29 -9.24
CA ILE A 82 17.33 -3.83 -10.45
C ILE A 82 18.76 -3.37 -10.16
N PHE A 83 18.97 -2.56 -9.12
CA PHE A 83 20.24 -1.87 -8.89
C PHE A 83 21.15 -2.60 -7.90
N ASN A 84 20.58 -3.40 -6.99
CA ASN A 84 21.34 -4.06 -5.93
C ASN A 84 21.28 -5.60 -6.02
N GLY A 85 20.60 -6.16 -7.03
CA GLY A 85 20.51 -7.60 -7.24
C GLY A 85 19.77 -8.36 -6.14
N SER A 86 18.95 -7.69 -5.33
CA SER A 86 18.13 -8.36 -4.32
C SER A 86 17.03 -9.20 -4.97
N SER A 87 16.41 -10.11 -4.22
CA SER A 87 15.19 -10.82 -4.63
C SER A 87 13.93 -10.17 -4.05
N PHE A 88 12.77 -10.45 -4.65
CA PHE A 88 11.49 -10.06 -4.07
C PHE A 88 11.19 -10.86 -2.80
N ASP A 89 10.87 -10.16 -1.71
CA ASP A 89 10.40 -10.73 -0.45
C ASP A 89 9.10 -10.02 -0.01
N TYR A 90 8.01 -10.78 0.04
CA TYR A 90 6.69 -10.26 0.41
C TYR A 90 6.69 -9.70 1.83
N ASP A 91 7.29 -10.41 2.79
CA ASP A 91 7.22 -10.04 4.20
C ASP A 91 7.98 -8.74 4.46
N SER A 92 9.18 -8.61 3.89
CA SER A 92 9.95 -7.37 3.94
C SER A 92 9.22 -6.18 3.33
N VAL A 93 8.60 -6.35 2.15
CA VAL A 93 7.82 -5.25 1.53
C VAL A 93 6.62 -4.89 2.40
N MET A 94 5.89 -5.88 2.92
CA MET A 94 4.71 -5.65 3.75
C MET A 94 5.05 -4.95 5.08
N GLN A 95 6.14 -5.35 5.74
CA GLN A 95 6.63 -4.69 6.95
C GLN A 95 7.01 -3.23 6.69
N ASN A 96 7.67 -2.96 5.55
CA ASN A 96 7.95 -1.60 5.13
C ASN A 96 6.67 -0.80 4.86
N VAL A 97 5.67 -1.38 4.19
CA VAL A 97 4.37 -0.72 3.99
C VAL A 97 3.75 -0.32 5.32
N ILE A 98 3.69 -1.24 6.29
CA ILE A 98 3.15 -0.98 7.62
C ILE A 98 3.91 0.14 8.33
N PHE A 99 5.25 0.10 8.30
CA PHE A 99 6.10 1.11 8.91
C PHE A 99 5.88 2.49 8.29
N PHE A 100 5.86 2.59 6.96
CA PHE A 100 5.66 3.86 6.26
C PHE A 100 4.24 4.39 6.45
N CYS A 101 3.23 3.53 6.48
CA CYS A 101 1.85 3.93 6.83
C CYS A 101 1.84 4.59 8.21
N TRP A 102 2.38 3.92 9.23
CA TRP A 102 2.44 4.46 10.58
C TRP A 102 3.26 5.76 10.64
N TRP A 103 4.44 5.79 10.05
CA TRP A 103 5.34 6.95 10.07
C TRP A 103 4.72 8.16 9.39
N TRP A 104 4.11 8.00 8.22
CA TRP A 104 3.48 9.10 7.50
C TRP A 104 2.21 9.57 8.19
N LEU A 105 1.37 8.67 8.70
CA LEU A 105 0.19 9.05 9.48
C LEU A 105 0.57 9.73 10.80
N TYR A 106 1.63 9.26 11.47
CA TYR A 106 2.18 9.91 12.66
C TYR A 106 2.60 11.34 12.36
N LYS A 107 3.24 11.59 11.22
CA LYS A 107 3.66 12.93 10.79
C LYS A 107 2.48 13.81 10.38
N VAL A 108 1.52 13.29 9.61
CA VAL A 108 0.33 14.02 9.15
C VAL A 108 -0.57 14.42 10.31
N ASN A 109 -0.78 13.52 11.28
CA ASN A 109 -1.66 13.75 12.43
C ASN A 109 -0.95 14.40 13.64
N LYS A 110 0.24 14.97 13.47
CA LYS A 110 1.05 15.60 14.55
C LYS A 110 1.21 14.70 15.80
N GLY A 111 1.42 13.41 15.58
CA GLY A 111 1.48 12.38 16.61
C GLY A 111 0.20 11.54 16.63
N THR A 112 0.22 10.40 15.93
CA THR A 112 -0.82 9.39 16.18
C THR A 112 -0.75 8.98 17.65
N LYS A 113 -1.89 8.75 18.28
CA LYS A 113 -1.97 8.31 19.69
C LYS A 113 -1.31 6.94 19.94
N PHE A 114 -0.90 6.24 18.87
CA PHE A 114 -0.46 4.85 18.90
C PHE A 114 0.99 4.73 18.44
N ASN A 115 1.82 4.07 19.25
CA ASN A 115 3.15 3.64 18.83
C ASN A 115 3.06 2.51 17.78
N LEU A 116 4.18 2.16 17.13
CA LEU A 116 4.19 1.16 16.06
C LEU A 116 3.62 -0.21 16.50
N SER A 117 3.91 -0.66 17.73
CA SER A 117 3.40 -1.92 18.27
C SER A 117 1.87 -1.90 18.42
N GLN A 118 1.32 -0.79 18.93
CA GLN A 118 -0.12 -0.61 19.07
C GLN A 118 -0.81 -0.51 17.70
N TRP A 119 -0.16 0.14 16.73
CA TRP A 119 -0.63 0.25 15.35
C TRP A 119 -0.73 -1.12 14.68
N VAL A 120 0.34 -1.93 14.72
CA VAL A 120 0.35 -3.28 14.14
C VAL A 120 -0.77 -4.14 14.73
N SER A 121 -1.01 -4.01 16.05
CA SER A 121 -2.02 -4.79 16.75
C SER A 121 -3.47 -4.36 16.42
N ASN A 122 -3.68 -3.10 16.02
CA ASN A 122 -5.02 -2.51 15.86
C ASN A 122 -5.19 -1.66 14.59
N ILE A 123 -4.53 -2.04 13.50
CA ILE A 123 -4.44 -1.23 12.28
C ILE A 123 -5.82 -0.81 11.74
N GLN A 124 -6.83 -1.69 11.84
CA GLN A 124 -8.20 -1.40 11.41
C GLN A 124 -8.87 -0.27 12.22
N THR A 125 -8.55 -0.16 13.50
CA THR A 125 -9.10 0.85 14.40
C THR A 125 -8.39 2.17 14.22
N CYS A 126 -7.08 2.14 13.94
CA CYS A 126 -6.27 3.35 13.82
C CYS A 126 -6.45 4.11 12.50
N ILE A 127 -7.03 3.47 11.46
CA ILE A 127 -7.29 4.09 10.15
C ILE A 127 -8.69 4.74 10.07
N ARG A 128 -9.57 4.46 11.04
CA ARG A 128 -10.93 5.02 11.06
C ARG A 128 -10.95 6.41 11.68
N ILE A 129 -11.89 7.23 11.22
CA ILE A 129 -12.20 8.54 11.84
C ILE A 129 -12.63 8.26 13.29
N GLN A 130 -11.88 8.79 14.26
CA GLN A 130 -12.24 8.80 15.68
C GLN A 130 -13.22 9.92 15.99
#